data_AF-A0A7X7RMW4-F1
#
_entry.id   AF-A0A7X7RMW4-F1
#
_cell.length_a   1.000
_cell.length_b   1.000
_cell.length_c   1.000
_cell.angle_alpha   90.00
_cell.angle_beta   90.00
_cell.angle_gamma   90.00
#
_symmetry.space_group_name_H-M   'P 1'
#
loop_
_entity.id
_entity.type
_entity.pdbx_description
1 polymer ?
#
loop_
_entity_poly.entity_id
_entity_poly.type
_entity_poly.pdbx_seq_one_letter_code
_entity_poly.pdbx_strand_id
1 'polypeptide(L)'
;MWGVVTYAERVPVSFLDDAVWPYSSLQGVAPELGCMFFVHDGETGLRVQTRQPINLAPGDRVEVSGFVDRSRAVSGLCEAVVHKLGQGEPPVPFRVSAEQIVEANELALYNGVMAEPGDFDGALVTCEATLTEDLRMDNGTRVLKLKKADVSFKATLRGARGAGLPVLRAGSELSLTGIVMLDIWHPNIPSTVTRPQVELLLRSADDVAVLRKPSWWTAPRLLAALAVLMSVIFAGAVWVWLLHRRVRETTSRLAQEMHGRREAALEFAVTLRERSRLAANLHDTLLQTLGGIGFQLAACQKGGASARPQLDVARRMVNHASDELRNSVWTLRSLQAHGQRFGPALEAMIERARGIGDAVVTCRIEGDFEDVSEFVGGNLLL
;
A
#
# COMPACT_ATOMS: atom_id res chain seq x y z
N MET A 1 33.91 14.29 -57.72
CA MET A 1 32.83 15.02 -57.00
C MET A 1 33.46 15.87 -55.92
N TRP A 2 32.97 17.08 -55.67
CA TRP A 2 33.42 17.93 -54.56
C TRP A 2 32.29 18.10 -53.54
N GLY A 3 32.62 18.27 -52.27
CA GLY A 3 31.62 18.59 -51.24
C GLY A 3 32.22 18.73 -49.84
N VAL A 4 31.36 18.85 -48.84
CA VAL A 4 31.72 19.05 -47.43
C VAL A 4 31.51 17.77 -46.65
N VAL A 5 32.52 17.34 -45.89
CA VAL A 5 32.43 16.17 -45.01
C VAL A 5 31.43 16.45 -43.88
N THR A 6 30.49 15.54 -43.69
CA THR A 6 29.43 15.65 -42.67
C THR A 6 29.65 14.69 -41.50
N TYR A 7 30.24 13.54 -41.80
CA TYR A 7 30.63 12.49 -40.86
C TYR A 7 31.87 11.79 -41.39
N ALA A 8 32.81 11.44 -40.51
CA ALA A 8 33.94 10.59 -40.85
C ALA A 8 34.23 9.62 -39.70
N GLU A 9 34.59 8.40 -40.05
CA GLU A 9 34.97 7.35 -39.11
C GLU A 9 35.99 6.41 -39.74
N ARG A 10 36.89 5.87 -38.91
CA ARG A 10 37.75 4.77 -39.33
C ARG A 10 37.03 3.46 -39.11
N VAL A 11 36.91 2.67 -40.17
CA VAL A 11 36.24 1.38 -40.13
C VAL A 11 37.13 0.33 -40.81
N PRO A 12 37.07 -0.94 -40.38
CA PRO A 12 37.64 -2.02 -41.18
C PRO A 12 36.90 -2.03 -42.52
N VAL A 13 37.65 -1.89 -43.62
CA VAL A 13 37.08 -1.96 -44.96
C VAL A 13 37.60 -3.22 -45.61
N SER A 14 36.68 -4.12 -45.94
CA SER A 14 36.95 -5.29 -46.77
C SER A 14 36.35 -5.01 -48.14
N PHE A 15 37.20 -4.72 -49.11
CA PHE A 15 36.81 -4.81 -50.52
C PHE A 15 37.08 -6.24 -50.98
N LEU A 16 36.18 -6.77 -51.78
CA LEU A 16 36.42 -8.01 -52.47
C LEU A 16 37.46 -7.72 -53.55
N ASP A 17 38.72 -8.07 -53.30
CA ASP A 17 39.70 -8.17 -54.37
C ASP A 17 39.19 -9.24 -55.36
N ASP A 18 39.19 -8.85 -56.63
CA ASP A 18 38.97 -9.62 -57.83
C ASP A 18 37.55 -10.08 -58.19
N ALA A 19 37.15 -9.60 -59.37
CA ALA A 19 35.98 -9.97 -60.13
C ALA A 19 36.01 -11.46 -60.55
N VAL A 20 35.71 -12.41 -59.66
CA VAL A 20 35.34 -13.79 -60.06
C VAL A 20 34.33 -14.40 -59.09
N TRP A 21 33.11 -14.58 -59.57
CA TRP A 21 32.12 -15.52 -59.04
C TRP A 21 32.53 -16.97 -59.42
N PRO A 22 32.37 -18.05 -58.60
CA PRO A 22 31.69 -18.17 -57.31
C PRO A 22 32.60 -18.53 -56.11
N TYR A 23 32.11 -18.22 -54.90
CA TYR A 23 32.79 -18.34 -53.62
C TYR A 23 32.95 -19.78 -53.10
N SER A 24 34.19 -20.19 -52.81
CA SER A 24 34.48 -21.27 -51.84
C SER A 24 35.91 -21.27 -51.30
N SER A 25 36.53 -20.12 -51.02
CA SER A 25 37.57 -19.99 -49.99
C SER A 25 38.21 -18.61 -50.02
N LEU A 26 37.88 -17.77 -49.04
CA LEU A 26 38.75 -16.66 -48.64
C LEU A 26 38.86 -16.67 -47.12
N GLN A 27 39.64 -17.63 -46.61
CA GLN A 27 40.34 -17.46 -45.34
C GLN A 27 41.59 -16.62 -45.65
N GLY A 28 41.69 -15.40 -45.09
CA GLY A 28 43.02 -14.80 -44.88
C GLY A 28 43.26 -13.33 -45.26
N VAL A 29 42.28 -12.55 -45.71
CA VAL A 29 42.51 -11.09 -45.86
C VAL A 29 42.12 -10.39 -44.56
N ALA A 30 43.13 -9.97 -43.79
CA ALA A 30 42.92 -9.12 -42.62
C ALA A 30 42.36 -7.76 -43.10
N PRO A 31 41.26 -7.25 -42.53
CA PRO A 31 40.70 -5.97 -42.95
C PRO A 31 41.68 -4.84 -42.64
N GLU A 32 42.08 -4.09 -43.65
CA GLU A 32 42.82 -2.84 -43.45
C GLU A 32 41.88 -1.76 -42.87
N LEU A 33 42.43 -0.90 -42.02
CA LEU A 33 41.71 0.25 -41.47
C LEU A 33 41.57 1.31 -42.57
N GLY A 34 40.39 1.38 -43.19
CA GLY A 34 40.01 2.46 -44.09
C GLY A 34 39.25 3.57 -43.36
N CYS A 35 38.82 4.57 -44.13
CA CYS A 35 37.93 5.62 -43.67
C CYS A 35 36.61 5.56 -44.43
N MET A 36 35.50 5.54 -43.69
CA MET A 36 34.15 5.74 -44.21
C MET A 36 33.67 7.11 -43.77
N PHE A 37 33.23 7.91 -44.73
CA PHE A 37 32.75 9.26 -44.48
C PHE A 37 31.60 9.60 -45.43
N PHE A 38 30.86 10.63 -45.07
CA PHE A 38 29.78 11.16 -45.90
C PHE A 38 30.18 12.57 -46.33
N VAL A 39 29.90 12.87 -47.60
CA VAL A 39 30.11 14.18 -48.21
C VAL A 39 28.76 14.71 -48.65
N HIS A 40 28.53 16.01 -48.48
CA HIS A 40 27.32 16.68 -48.92
C HIS A 40 27.68 17.84 -49.85
N ASP A 41 26.99 17.95 -50.97
CA ASP A 41 27.20 19.02 -51.96
C ASP A 41 26.28 20.24 -51.74
N GLY A 42 25.25 20.09 -50.91
CA GLY A 42 24.24 21.12 -50.62
C GLY A 42 22.81 20.61 -50.79
N GLU A 43 22.63 19.58 -51.62
CA GLU A 43 21.34 18.95 -51.89
C GLU A 43 21.37 17.44 -51.58
N THR A 44 22.51 16.79 -51.82
CA THR A 44 22.62 15.34 -51.77
C THR A 44 23.79 14.87 -50.90
N GLY A 45 23.54 13.81 -50.13
CA GLY A 45 24.57 13.14 -49.35
C GLY A 45 25.12 11.93 -50.10
N LEU A 46 26.44 11.78 -50.09
CA LEU A 46 27.11 10.64 -50.70
C LEU A 46 28.03 9.94 -49.70
N ARG A 47 27.85 8.63 -49.57
CA ARG A 47 28.76 7.78 -48.79
C ARG A 47 30.02 7.49 -49.58
N VAL A 48 31.17 7.67 -48.94
CA VAL A 48 32.49 7.42 -49.52
C VAL A 48 33.30 6.49 -48.61
N GLN A 49 33.99 5.53 -49.22
CA GLN A 49 34.96 4.68 -48.54
C GLN A 49 36.33 4.79 -49.23
N THR A 50 37.37 4.99 -48.42
CA THR A 50 38.75 5.12 -48.88
C THR A 50 39.71 4.28 -48.04
N ARG A 51 40.78 3.77 -48.66
CA ARG A 51 41.95 3.17 -47.98
C ARG A 51 43.05 4.20 -47.71
N GLN A 52 42.93 5.39 -48.31
CA GLN A 52 43.91 6.46 -48.13
C GLN A 52 43.97 6.85 -46.64
N PRO A 53 45.17 6.91 -46.03
CA PRO A 53 45.32 7.34 -44.65
C PRO A 53 45.10 8.86 -44.57
N ILE A 54 43.84 9.27 -44.52
CA ILE A 54 43.41 10.66 -44.43
C ILE A 54 42.70 10.91 -43.11
N ASN A 55 42.90 12.10 -42.53
CA ASN A 55 42.16 12.55 -41.36
C ASN A 55 41.16 13.61 -41.80
N LEU A 56 39.87 13.28 -41.68
CA LEU A 56 38.77 14.15 -42.07
C LEU A 56 37.94 14.51 -40.84
N ALA A 57 37.58 15.77 -40.73
CA ALA A 57 36.64 16.28 -39.74
C ALA A 57 35.37 16.81 -40.43
N PRO A 58 34.21 16.78 -39.75
CA PRO A 58 33.02 17.48 -40.24
C PRO A 58 33.33 18.96 -40.56
N GLY A 59 32.92 19.42 -41.74
CA GLY A 59 33.25 20.74 -42.29
C GLY A 59 34.42 20.75 -43.27
N ASP A 60 35.22 19.68 -43.37
CA ASP A 60 36.30 19.62 -44.37
C ASP A 60 35.76 19.60 -45.80
N ARG A 61 36.32 20.43 -46.69
CA ARG A 61 36.00 20.41 -48.12
C ARG A 61 36.91 19.41 -48.82
N VAL A 62 36.32 18.48 -49.55
CA VAL A 62 37.05 17.40 -50.21
C VAL A 62 36.64 17.24 -51.67
N GLU A 63 37.59 16.87 -52.50
CA GLU A 63 37.37 16.31 -53.83
C GLU A 63 37.59 14.79 -53.76
N VAL A 64 36.60 14.05 -54.26
CA VAL A 64 36.52 12.60 -54.18
C VAL A 64 36.33 12.03 -55.58
N SER A 65 37.15 11.05 -55.93
CA SER A 65 37.04 10.26 -57.15
C SER A 65 37.21 8.78 -56.81
N GLY A 66 36.31 7.92 -57.27
CA GLY A 66 36.33 6.49 -56.95
C GLY A 66 35.35 5.71 -57.82
N PHE A 67 35.16 4.43 -57.51
CA PHE A 67 34.23 3.57 -58.22
C PHE A 67 32.85 3.58 -57.56
N VAL A 68 31.78 3.48 -58.36
CA VAL A 68 30.41 3.45 -57.83
C VAL A 68 30.16 2.09 -57.18
N ASP A 69 29.90 2.10 -55.89
CA ASP A 69 29.48 0.94 -55.10
C ASP A 69 27.96 0.79 -55.20
N ARG A 70 27.51 -0.29 -55.86
CA ARG A 70 26.09 -0.68 -55.97
C ARG A 70 25.73 -1.90 -55.11
N SER A 71 26.61 -2.30 -54.19
CA SER A 71 26.34 -3.43 -53.28
C SER A 71 25.24 -3.13 -52.26
N ARG A 72 24.93 -1.86 -52.04
CA ARG A 72 23.84 -1.37 -51.21
C ARG A 72 22.70 -0.83 -52.05
N ALA A 73 21.56 -0.65 -51.38
CA ALA A 73 20.36 -0.11 -51.97
C ALA A 73 20.48 1.37 -52.37
N VAL A 74 21.40 2.11 -51.76
CA VAL A 74 21.80 3.46 -52.18
C VAL A 74 23.26 3.41 -52.62
N SER A 75 23.54 3.92 -53.82
CA SER A 75 24.87 3.89 -54.42
C SER A 75 25.84 4.82 -53.68
N GLY A 76 27.06 4.36 -53.46
CA GLY A 76 28.15 5.14 -52.85
C GLY A 76 29.41 5.15 -53.71
N LEU A 77 30.51 5.68 -53.18
CA LEU A 77 31.84 5.53 -53.76
C LEU A 77 32.72 4.60 -52.92
N CYS A 78 33.34 3.62 -53.56
CA CYS A 78 34.38 2.75 -53.01
C CYS A 78 35.74 3.04 -53.65
N GLU A 79 36.80 2.58 -52.98
CA GLU A 79 38.21 2.80 -53.37
C GLU A 79 38.52 4.26 -53.74
N ALA A 80 37.89 5.19 -53.03
CA ALA A 80 37.95 6.58 -53.39
C ALA A 80 39.32 7.18 -53.06
N VAL A 81 39.86 7.97 -53.97
CA VAL A 81 40.98 8.88 -53.73
C VAL A 81 40.42 10.22 -53.29
N VAL A 82 40.93 10.74 -52.18
CA VAL A 82 40.39 11.92 -51.50
C VAL A 82 41.45 13.01 -51.42
N HIS A 83 41.11 14.18 -51.95
CA HIS A 83 41.93 15.38 -51.84
C HIS A 83 41.22 16.39 -50.94
N LYS A 84 41.85 16.76 -49.82
CA LYS A 84 41.35 17.81 -48.93
C LYS A 84 41.65 19.19 -49.54
N LEU A 85 40.60 19.92 -49.91
CA LEU A 85 40.68 21.25 -50.51
C LEU A 85 40.77 22.36 -49.44
N GLY A 86 40.30 22.09 -48.22
CA GLY A 86 40.34 23.04 -47.10
C GLY A 86 39.33 22.71 -46.02
N GLN A 87 39.03 23.69 -45.17
CA GLN A 87 37.99 23.59 -44.15
C GLN A 87 36.90 24.64 -44.44
N GLY A 88 35.65 24.21 -44.45
CA GLY A 88 34.47 25.05 -44.56
C GLY A 88 33.64 25.04 -43.28
N GLU A 89 32.46 25.65 -43.34
CA GLU A 89 31.47 25.55 -42.27
C GLU A 89 30.86 24.14 -42.24
N PRO A 90 30.63 23.57 -41.05
CA PRO A 90 29.93 22.30 -40.94
C PRO A 90 28.48 22.45 -41.46
N PRO A 91 27.94 21.42 -42.13
CA PRO A 91 26.60 21.49 -42.68
C PRO A 91 25.57 21.70 -41.58
N VAL A 92 24.59 22.58 -41.84
CA VAL A 92 23.45 22.79 -40.96
C VAL A 92 22.50 21.59 -41.11
N PRO A 93 22.09 20.92 -40.02
CA PRO A 93 21.18 19.80 -40.10
C PRO A 93 19.78 20.23 -40.52
N PHE A 94 19.15 19.46 -41.41
CA PHE A 94 17.75 19.66 -41.79
C PHE A 94 16.81 19.11 -40.71
N ARG A 95 15.83 19.92 -40.27
CA ARG A 95 14.80 19.43 -39.33
C ARG A 95 13.71 18.70 -40.10
N VAL A 96 13.66 17.38 -39.94
CA VAL A 96 12.66 16.51 -40.58
C VAL A 96 12.15 15.48 -39.59
N SER A 97 10.92 15.02 -39.77
CA SER A 97 10.38 13.91 -38.99
C SER A 97 10.78 12.57 -39.61
N ALA A 98 10.85 11.52 -38.80
CA ALA A 98 11.09 10.17 -39.31
C ALA A 98 9.98 9.70 -40.29
N GLU A 99 8.75 10.18 -40.10
CA GLU A 99 7.63 9.94 -41.01
C GLU A 99 7.87 10.54 -42.39
N GLN A 100 8.34 11.80 -42.46
CA GLN A 100 8.69 12.45 -43.73
C GLN A 100 9.82 11.74 -44.45
N ILE A 101 10.83 11.25 -43.71
CA ILE A 101 11.92 10.46 -44.29
C ILE A 101 11.35 9.16 -44.90
N VAL A 102 10.48 8.45 -44.17
CA VAL A 102 9.89 7.19 -44.67
C VAL A 102 8.96 7.46 -45.85
N GLU A 103 8.10 8.47 -45.79
CA GLU A 103 7.13 8.83 -46.83
C GLU A 103 7.82 9.26 -48.13
N ALA A 104 8.86 10.11 -48.05
CA ALA A 104 9.64 10.52 -49.21
C ALA A 104 10.31 9.33 -49.92
N ASN A 105 10.74 8.32 -49.15
CA ASN A 105 11.39 7.13 -49.67
C ASN A 105 10.43 5.99 -50.03
N GLU A 106 9.16 6.07 -49.61
CA GLU A 106 8.15 5.05 -49.90
C GLU A 106 7.88 4.96 -51.41
N LEU A 107 7.90 6.10 -52.11
CA LEU A 107 7.73 6.15 -53.56
C LEU A 107 8.90 5.49 -54.32
N ALA A 108 10.14 5.62 -53.81
CA ALA A 108 11.31 4.96 -54.38
C ALA A 108 11.25 3.43 -54.23
N LEU A 109 10.72 2.94 -53.09
CA LEU A 109 10.48 1.51 -52.87
C LEU A 109 9.44 0.92 -53.82
N TYR A 110 8.34 1.61 -54.08
CA TYR A 110 7.25 1.09 -54.91
C TYR A 110 7.64 0.90 -56.38
N ASN A 111 8.55 1.71 -56.90
CA ASN A 111 8.92 1.68 -58.30
C ASN A 111 10.14 0.79 -58.61
N GLY A 112 10.79 0.19 -57.60
CA GLY A 112 12.00 -0.61 -57.79
C GLY A 112 13.15 0.17 -58.43
N VAL A 113 13.12 1.50 -58.30
CA VAL A 113 14.13 2.41 -58.83
C VAL A 113 15.16 2.64 -57.72
N MET A 114 16.45 2.51 -58.05
CA MET A 114 17.54 2.95 -57.18
C MET A 114 17.28 4.41 -56.79
N ALA A 115 17.17 4.70 -55.49
CA ALA A 115 16.99 6.06 -55.01
C ALA A 115 18.11 6.95 -55.59
N GLU A 116 17.71 8.03 -56.26
CA GLU A 116 18.66 9.03 -56.73
C GLU A 116 19.17 9.83 -55.51
N PRO A 117 20.43 10.33 -55.52
CA PRO A 117 20.90 11.20 -54.47
C PRO A 117 19.93 12.37 -54.32
N GLY A 118 19.23 12.46 -53.18
CA GLY A 118 18.16 13.46 -52.98
C GLY A 118 17.08 13.05 -51.96
N ASP A 119 16.83 11.75 -51.78
CA ASP A 119 15.74 11.26 -50.91
C ASP A 119 16.12 11.16 -49.41
N PHE A 120 16.92 12.08 -48.91
CA PHE A 120 17.48 12.13 -47.53
C PHE A 120 18.59 11.14 -47.19
N ASP A 121 18.89 10.09 -47.99
CA ASP A 121 20.05 9.23 -47.69
C ASP A 121 21.36 10.04 -47.73
N GLY A 122 22.21 9.84 -46.71
CA GLY A 122 23.43 10.62 -46.53
C GLY A 122 23.21 12.07 -46.07
N ALA A 123 21.97 12.54 -45.93
CA ALA A 123 21.66 13.87 -45.44
C ALA A 123 21.81 13.94 -43.91
N LEU A 124 22.32 15.08 -43.43
CA LEU A 124 22.39 15.38 -42.00
C LEU A 124 21.05 15.93 -41.54
N VAL A 125 20.36 15.21 -40.65
CA VAL A 125 19.02 15.55 -40.18
C VAL A 125 18.94 15.63 -38.66
N THR A 126 18.03 16.46 -38.16
CA THR A 126 17.62 16.49 -36.76
C THR A 126 16.18 16.00 -36.62
N CYS A 127 15.99 14.91 -35.86
CA CYS A 127 14.70 14.27 -35.64
C CYS A 127 14.36 14.21 -34.15
N GLU A 128 13.08 14.35 -33.82
CA GLU A 128 12.58 14.14 -32.45
C GLU A 128 11.88 12.79 -32.33
N ALA A 129 12.24 11.99 -31.32
CA ALA A 129 11.66 10.68 -31.10
C ALA A 129 11.69 10.23 -29.64
N THR A 130 10.79 9.31 -29.31
CA THR A 130 10.76 8.68 -27.99
C THR A 130 11.67 7.46 -27.97
N LEU A 131 12.56 7.39 -26.99
CA LEU A 131 13.44 6.25 -26.77
C LEU A 131 12.61 5.05 -26.28
N THR A 132 12.63 3.96 -27.03
CA THR A 132 11.99 2.70 -26.63
C THR A 132 12.99 1.81 -25.91
N GLU A 133 14.18 1.63 -26.49
CA GLU A 133 15.24 0.77 -25.94
C GLU A 133 16.62 1.39 -26.15
N ASP A 134 17.53 1.13 -25.22
CA ASP A 134 18.94 1.53 -25.27
C ASP A 134 19.82 0.28 -25.16
N LEU A 135 20.36 -0.17 -26.30
CA LEU A 135 21.15 -1.38 -26.42
C LEU A 135 22.64 -1.05 -26.49
N ARG A 136 23.42 -1.67 -25.62
CA ARG A 136 24.89 -1.53 -25.60
C ARG A 136 25.49 -2.85 -26.06
N MET A 137 26.31 -2.79 -27.10
CA MET A 137 27.04 -3.92 -27.65
C MET A 137 28.43 -4.00 -27.05
N ASP A 138 29.01 -5.20 -27.00
CA ASP A 138 30.34 -5.45 -26.43
C ASP A 138 31.46 -4.72 -27.18
N ASN A 139 31.25 -4.42 -28.46
CA ASN A 139 32.20 -3.66 -29.29
C ASN A 139 32.16 -2.13 -29.05
N GLY A 140 31.45 -1.67 -28.01
CA GLY A 140 31.26 -0.25 -27.68
C GLY A 140 30.15 0.44 -28.48
N THR A 141 29.60 -0.22 -29.51
CA THR A 141 28.49 0.32 -30.29
C THR A 141 27.24 0.41 -29.42
N ARG A 142 26.55 1.54 -29.53
CA ARG A 142 25.29 1.79 -28.85
C ARG A 142 24.19 2.02 -29.86
N VAL A 143 23.12 1.25 -29.73
CA VAL A 143 21.96 1.28 -30.62
C VAL A 143 20.75 1.74 -29.82
N LEU A 144 20.23 2.91 -30.17
CA LEU A 144 19.02 3.48 -29.60
C LEU A 144 17.84 3.11 -30.49
N LYS A 145 16.88 2.34 -29.99
CA LYS A 145 15.62 2.11 -30.70
C LYS A 145 14.63 3.21 -30.37
N LEU A 146 14.09 3.83 -31.40
CA LEU A 146 13.32 5.06 -31.31
C LEU A 146 11.97 4.87 -31.98
N LYS A 147 10.97 5.58 -31.46
CA LYS A 147 9.63 5.59 -32.02
C LYS A 147 9.06 7.00 -32.01
N LYS A 148 8.51 7.43 -33.15
CA LYS A 148 7.67 8.63 -33.27
C LYS A 148 6.44 8.23 -34.11
N ALA A 149 5.25 8.54 -33.59
CA ALA A 149 3.97 8.04 -34.10
C ALA A 149 3.99 6.52 -34.41
N ASP A 150 3.85 6.14 -35.69
CA ASP A 150 3.85 4.76 -36.17
C ASP A 150 5.19 4.31 -36.79
N VAL A 151 6.21 5.17 -36.79
CA VAL A 151 7.52 4.86 -37.36
C VAL A 151 8.50 4.50 -36.26
N SER A 152 9.06 3.30 -36.34
CA SER A 152 10.20 2.87 -35.56
C SER A 152 11.47 2.96 -36.40
N PHE A 153 12.53 3.48 -35.80
CA PHE A 153 13.84 3.58 -36.41
C PHE A 153 14.93 3.41 -35.36
N LYS A 154 16.17 3.25 -35.78
CA LYS A 154 17.31 3.10 -34.85
C LYS A 154 18.31 4.23 -35.06
N ALA A 155 18.95 4.67 -33.99
CA ALA A 155 20.12 5.54 -34.07
C ALA A 155 21.34 4.81 -33.51
N THR A 156 22.47 4.90 -34.22
CA THR A 156 23.68 4.14 -33.90
C THR A 156 24.84 5.08 -33.60
N LEU A 157 25.48 4.86 -32.45
CA LEU A 157 26.79 5.42 -32.08
C LEU A 157 27.81 4.29 -32.07
N ARG A 158 28.81 4.35 -32.95
CA ARG A 158 29.79 3.26 -33.09
C ARG A 158 31.00 3.42 -32.17
N GLY A 159 31.52 2.28 -31.70
CA GLY A 159 32.77 2.19 -30.95
C GLY A 159 32.85 3.13 -29.73
N ALA A 160 33.98 3.84 -29.58
CA ALA A 160 34.23 4.72 -28.43
C ALA A 160 33.19 5.86 -28.27
N ARG A 161 32.52 6.27 -29.36
CA ARG A 161 31.49 7.33 -29.35
C ARG A 161 30.25 6.88 -28.59
N GLY A 162 29.91 5.59 -28.65
CA GLY A 162 28.77 5.01 -27.93
C GLY A 162 29.01 4.90 -26.43
N ALA A 163 30.25 4.67 -26.02
CA ALA A 163 30.65 4.57 -24.61
C ALA A 163 30.51 5.90 -23.85
N GLY A 164 30.71 7.04 -24.52
CA GLY A 164 30.61 8.38 -23.92
C GLY A 164 29.19 8.87 -23.66
N LEU A 165 28.16 8.21 -24.19
CA LEU A 165 26.78 8.64 -24.02
C LEU A 165 26.28 8.32 -22.58
N PRO A 166 25.61 9.23 -21.86
CA PRO A 166 25.05 8.94 -20.53
C PRO A 166 23.94 7.88 -20.60
N VAL A 167 23.60 7.25 -19.47
CA VAL A 167 22.47 6.30 -19.39
C VAL A 167 21.16 7.02 -19.72
N LEU A 168 20.48 6.60 -20.79
CA LEU A 168 19.18 7.14 -21.17
C LEU A 168 18.08 6.22 -20.63
N ARG A 169 16.93 6.81 -20.27
CA ARG A 169 15.77 6.04 -19.78
C ARG A 169 14.79 5.81 -20.91
N ALA A 170 14.36 4.57 -21.11
CA ALA A 170 13.23 4.27 -21.98
C ALA A 170 12.02 5.15 -21.63
N GLY A 171 11.32 5.65 -22.65
CA GLY A 171 10.25 6.65 -22.57
C GLY A 171 10.74 8.11 -22.56
N SER A 172 12.05 8.38 -22.66
CA SER A 172 12.55 9.76 -22.81
C SER A 172 12.31 10.28 -24.22
N GLU A 173 11.88 11.53 -24.33
CA GLU A 173 11.81 12.24 -25.61
C GLU A 173 13.18 12.84 -25.90
N LEU A 174 13.74 12.49 -27.06
CA LEU A 174 15.08 12.85 -27.50
C LEU A 174 15.00 13.65 -28.80
N SER A 175 15.88 14.65 -28.93
CA SER A 175 16.25 15.27 -30.20
C SER A 175 17.60 14.70 -30.63
N LEU A 176 17.65 14.18 -31.84
CA LEU A 176 18.77 13.40 -32.37
C LEU A 176 19.24 14.01 -33.67
N THR A 177 20.52 14.31 -33.79
CA THR A 177 21.12 14.81 -35.02
C THR A 177 22.05 13.76 -35.62
N GLY A 178 21.78 13.31 -36.83
CA GLY A 178 22.65 12.32 -37.46
C GLY A 178 22.42 12.20 -38.95
N ILE A 179 23.21 11.32 -39.56
CA ILE A 179 23.12 11.05 -40.98
C ILE A 179 22.12 9.93 -41.20
N VAL A 180 21.17 10.15 -42.10
CA VAL A 180 20.24 9.11 -42.51
C VAL A 180 21.00 8.08 -43.34
N MET A 181 20.87 6.83 -42.93
CA MET A 181 21.22 5.67 -43.73
C MET A 181 19.95 4.85 -43.94
N LEU A 182 19.54 4.70 -45.18
CA LEU A 182 18.42 3.86 -45.55
C LEU A 182 18.93 2.44 -45.85
N ASP A 183 18.36 1.45 -45.18
CA ASP A 183 18.52 0.06 -45.57
C ASP A 183 17.25 -0.38 -46.31
N ILE A 184 17.30 -0.30 -47.65
CA ILE A 184 16.21 -0.72 -48.53
C ILE A 184 16.56 -2.10 -49.05
N TRP A 185 16.06 -3.12 -48.36
CA TRP A 185 16.29 -4.51 -48.74
C TRP A 185 15.85 -4.76 -50.20
N HIS A 186 16.77 -5.23 -51.06
CA HIS A 186 16.48 -5.57 -52.46
C HIS A 186 16.24 -7.09 -52.65
N PRO A 187 15.38 -7.46 -53.61
CA PRO A 187 14.61 -8.70 -53.60
C PRO A 187 15.34 -9.84 -54.32
N ASN A 188 15.89 -10.79 -53.57
CA ASN A 188 16.02 -12.17 -54.04
C ASN A 188 15.21 -13.14 -53.18
N ILE A 189 14.24 -12.63 -52.40
CA ILE A 189 13.29 -13.43 -51.62
C ILE A 189 11.87 -12.89 -51.91
N PRO A 190 10.93 -13.72 -52.40
CA PRO A 190 9.56 -13.30 -52.65
C PRO A 190 8.76 -13.27 -51.34
N SER A 191 9.13 -12.38 -50.41
CA SER A 191 8.39 -12.20 -49.16
C SER A 191 8.35 -10.74 -48.75
N THR A 192 7.15 -10.15 -48.88
CA THR A 192 6.63 -8.97 -48.19
C THR A 192 7.42 -7.67 -48.33
N VAL A 193 6.78 -6.66 -48.93
CA VAL A 193 7.17 -5.25 -48.88
C VAL A 193 7.53 -4.89 -47.44
N THR A 194 8.82 -4.78 -47.16
CA THR A 194 9.33 -4.46 -45.82
C THR A 194 9.55 -2.95 -45.81
N ARG A 195 8.87 -2.24 -44.90
CA ARG A 195 9.01 -0.78 -44.70
C ARG A 195 10.52 -0.42 -44.60
N PRO A 196 11.00 0.66 -45.24
CA PRO A 196 12.42 1.02 -45.20
C PRO A 196 12.91 1.15 -43.75
N GLN A 197 14.02 0.49 -43.43
CA GLN A 197 14.63 0.63 -42.11
C GLN A 197 15.52 1.87 -42.11
N VAL A 198 15.03 2.92 -41.45
CA VAL A 198 15.81 4.14 -41.23
C VAL A 198 16.82 3.89 -40.10
N GLU A 199 18.09 4.09 -40.41
CA GLU A 199 19.18 4.12 -39.43
C GLU A 199 19.80 5.51 -39.38
N LEU A 200 19.82 6.13 -38.20
CA LEU A 200 20.46 7.43 -37.99
C LEU A 200 21.87 7.22 -37.43
N LEU A 201 22.91 7.57 -38.18
CA LEU A 201 24.30 7.49 -37.72
C LEU A 201 24.69 8.79 -37.01
N LEU A 202 24.92 8.70 -35.70
CA LEU A 202 25.25 9.85 -34.85
C LEU A 202 26.77 10.06 -34.80
N ARG A 203 27.25 11.31 -34.79
CA ARG A 203 28.70 11.62 -34.75
C ARG A 203 29.26 11.56 -33.34
N SER A 204 28.45 11.93 -32.34
CA SER A 204 28.89 12.02 -30.95
C SER A 204 27.72 11.96 -29.96
N ALA A 205 28.04 11.96 -28.66
CA ALA A 205 27.05 12.08 -27.60
C ALA A 205 26.32 13.43 -27.59
N ASP A 206 26.95 14.50 -28.12
CA ASP A 206 26.37 15.85 -28.19
C ASP A 206 25.23 15.94 -29.21
N ASP A 207 25.19 15.00 -30.16
CA ASP A 207 24.10 14.89 -31.12
C ASP A 207 22.81 14.29 -30.49
N VAL A 208 22.83 13.94 -29.20
CA VAL A 208 21.68 13.40 -28.46
C VAL A 208 21.28 14.35 -27.32
N ALA A 209 20.20 15.10 -27.55
CA ALA A 209 19.63 15.99 -26.53
C ALA A 209 18.37 15.37 -25.91
N VAL A 210 18.31 15.30 -24.58
CA VAL A 210 17.10 14.85 -23.86
C VAL A 210 16.15 16.03 -23.71
N LEU A 211 15.06 16.05 -24.49
CA LEU A 211 14.02 17.07 -24.40
C LEU A 211 13.14 16.87 -23.16
N ARG A 212 12.73 15.62 -22.90
CA ARG A 212 11.83 15.30 -21.78
C ARG A 212 12.16 13.94 -21.19
N LYS A 213 12.31 13.89 -19.87
CA LYS A 213 12.45 12.63 -19.13
C LYS A 213 11.06 12.04 -18.84
N PRO A 214 10.91 10.70 -18.82
CA PRO A 214 9.64 10.06 -18.51
C PRO A 214 9.18 10.42 -17.08
N SER A 215 7.87 10.50 -16.87
CA SER A 215 7.31 10.69 -15.53
C SER A 215 7.72 9.54 -14.61
N TRP A 216 8.03 9.85 -13.35
CA TRP A 216 8.32 8.80 -12.38
C TRP A 216 7.10 7.94 -12.06
N TRP A 217 5.90 8.51 -12.22
CA TRP A 217 4.63 7.80 -12.15
C TRP A 217 4.40 7.02 -13.44
N THR A 218 4.63 5.72 -13.39
CA THR A 218 4.18 4.76 -14.41
C THR A 218 2.94 4.05 -13.89
N ALA A 219 2.09 3.54 -14.80
CA ALA A 219 0.89 2.76 -14.42
C ALA A 219 1.15 1.68 -13.34
N PRO A 220 2.20 0.83 -13.44
CA PRO A 220 2.49 -0.15 -12.39
C PRO A 220 2.87 0.48 -11.05
N ARG A 221 3.58 1.62 -11.04
CA ARG A 221 3.92 2.33 -9.79
C ARG A 221 2.70 2.95 -9.14
N LEU A 222 1.76 3.47 -9.93
CA LEU A 222 0.51 4.02 -9.44
C LEU A 222 -0.39 2.93 -8.86
N LEU A 223 -0.49 1.77 -9.52
CA LEU A 223 -1.21 0.60 -8.99
C LEU A 223 -0.58 0.08 -7.69
N ALA A 224 0.75 0.02 -7.61
CA ALA A 224 1.45 -0.37 -6.38
C ALA A 224 1.17 0.63 -5.24
N ALA A 225 1.21 1.93 -5.50
CA ALA A 225 0.89 2.96 -4.51
C ALA A 225 -0.57 2.85 -4.02
N LEU A 226 -1.52 2.61 -4.92
CA LEU A 226 -2.92 2.37 -4.57
C LEU A 226 -3.09 1.10 -3.72
N ALA A 227 -2.41 0.00 -4.06
CA ALA A 227 -2.46 -1.24 -3.29
C ALA A 227 -1.93 -1.06 -1.86
N VAL A 228 -0.83 -0.30 -1.69
CA VAL A 228 -0.29 0.04 -0.37
C VAL A 228 -1.28 0.88 0.43
N LEU A 229 -1.86 1.91 -0.19
CA LEU A 229 -2.85 2.78 0.47
C LEU A 229 -4.07 1.97 0.94
N MET A 230 -4.61 1.11 0.07
CA MET A 230 -5.74 0.23 0.41
C MET A 230 -5.40 -0.72 1.57
N SER A 231 -4.18 -1.25 1.60
CA SER A 231 -3.72 -2.13 2.68
C SER A 231 -3.67 -1.41 4.03
N VAL A 232 -3.21 -0.16 4.05
CA VAL A 232 -3.17 0.68 5.28
C VAL A 232 -4.59 0.99 5.77
N ILE A 233 -5.49 1.37 4.86
CA ILE A 233 -6.90 1.63 5.20
C ILE A 233 -7.56 0.36 5.76
N PHE A 234 -7.33 -0.79 5.13
CA PHE A 234 -7.87 -2.06 5.59
C PHE A 234 -7.35 -2.44 6.98
N ALA A 235 -6.04 -2.31 7.22
CA ALA A 235 -5.45 -2.54 8.54
C ALA A 235 -6.05 -1.62 9.61
N GLY A 236 -6.26 -0.34 9.28
CA GLY A 236 -6.94 0.62 10.15
C GLY A 236 -8.39 0.23 10.46
N ALA A 237 -9.15 -0.22 9.46
CA ALA A 237 -10.52 -0.69 9.65
C ALA A 237 -10.59 -1.94 10.53
N VAL A 238 -9.70 -2.92 10.32
CA VAL A 238 -9.58 -4.12 11.17
C VAL A 238 -9.23 -3.73 12.61
N TRP A 239 -8.31 -2.78 12.79
CA TRP A 239 -7.94 -2.27 14.11
C TRP A 239 -9.12 -1.60 14.83
N VAL A 240 -9.86 -0.72 14.15
CA VAL A 240 -11.06 -0.07 14.70
C VAL A 240 -12.14 -1.09 15.05
N TRP A 241 -12.35 -2.11 14.20
CA TRP A 241 -13.28 -3.19 14.48
C TRP A 241 -12.89 -4.01 15.72
N LEU A 242 -11.61 -4.40 15.84
CA LEU A 242 -11.09 -5.08 17.02
C LEU A 242 -11.22 -4.22 18.28
N LEU A 243 -10.97 -2.91 18.17
CA LEU A 243 -11.12 -1.97 19.27
C LEU A 243 -12.58 -1.90 19.74
N HIS A 244 -13.53 -1.75 18.82
CA HIS A 244 -14.95 -1.76 19.16
C HIS A 244 -15.40 -3.07 19.80
N ARG A 245 -14.87 -4.20 19.34
CA ARG A 245 -15.14 -5.51 19.94
C ARG A 245 -14.63 -5.58 21.38
N ARG A 246 -13.38 -5.18 21.63
CA ARG A 246 -12.79 -5.15 22.97
C ARG A 246 -13.54 -4.20 23.91
N VAL A 247 -13.96 -3.04 23.41
CA VAL A 247 -14.77 -2.09 24.19
C VAL A 247 -16.10 -2.72 24.58
N ARG A 248 -16.85 -3.33 23.65
CA ARG A 248 -18.13 -3.99 23.96
C ARG A 248 -18.00 -5.08 25.02
N GLU A 249 -16.96 -5.93 24.91
CA GLU A 249 -16.68 -6.98 25.87
C GLU A 249 -16.31 -6.44 27.26
N THR A 250 -15.60 -5.30 27.32
CA THR A 250 -15.23 -4.65 28.59
C THR A 250 -16.47 -4.01 29.23
N THR A 251 -17.29 -3.31 28.44
CA THR A 251 -18.50 -2.66 28.93
C THR A 251 -19.52 -3.66 29.46
N SER A 252 -19.66 -4.84 28.83
CA SER A 252 -20.61 -5.86 29.30
C SER A 252 -20.20 -6.48 30.64
N ARG A 253 -18.90 -6.72 30.85
CA ARG A 253 -18.39 -7.25 32.13
C ARG A 253 -18.57 -6.24 33.26
N LEU A 254 -18.23 -4.97 33.00
CA LEU A 254 -18.38 -3.91 33.99
C LEU A 254 -19.86 -3.68 34.34
N ALA A 255 -20.76 -3.76 33.36
CA ALA A 255 -22.19 -3.66 33.61
C ALA A 255 -22.69 -4.80 34.53
N GLN A 256 -22.26 -6.04 34.30
CA GLN A 256 -22.65 -7.19 35.13
C GLN A 256 -22.15 -7.06 36.59
N GLU A 257 -20.90 -6.64 36.79
CA GLU A 257 -20.37 -6.42 38.14
C GLU A 257 -21.11 -5.29 38.88
N MET A 258 -21.47 -4.22 38.17
CA MET A 258 -22.21 -3.10 38.73
C MET A 258 -23.65 -3.46 39.09
N HIS A 259 -24.31 -4.34 38.32
CA HIS A 259 -25.64 -4.82 38.64
C HIS A 259 -25.65 -5.63 39.95
N GLY A 260 -24.75 -6.59 40.11
CA GLY A 260 -24.66 -7.39 41.34
C GLY A 260 -24.33 -6.57 42.59
N ARG A 261 -23.41 -5.59 42.49
CA ARG A 261 -23.11 -4.68 43.62
C ARG A 261 -24.29 -3.80 44.00
N ARG A 262 -25.10 -3.37 43.02
CA ARG A 262 -26.24 -2.49 43.26
C ARG A 262 -27.40 -3.23 43.91
N GLU A 263 -27.63 -4.48 43.51
CA GLU A 263 -28.62 -5.36 44.15
C GLU A 263 -28.25 -5.62 45.62
N ALA A 264 -27.00 -6.03 45.89
CA ALA A 264 -26.52 -6.21 47.26
C ALA A 264 -26.65 -4.92 48.11
N ALA A 265 -26.28 -3.76 47.55
CA ALA A 265 -26.40 -2.49 48.26
C ALA A 265 -27.85 -2.11 48.59
N LEU A 266 -28.80 -2.42 47.70
CA LEU A 266 -30.23 -2.19 47.94
C LEU A 266 -30.76 -3.12 49.03
N GLU A 267 -30.40 -4.40 49.01
CA GLU A 267 -30.77 -5.37 50.04
C GLU A 267 -30.27 -4.93 51.42
N PHE A 268 -28.99 -4.57 51.54
CA PHE A 268 -28.43 -4.06 52.80
C PHE A 268 -29.16 -2.80 53.29
N ALA A 269 -29.51 -1.88 52.39
CA ALA A 269 -30.24 -0.66 52.75
C ALA A 269 -31.66 -0.95 53.27
N VAL A 270 -32.35 -1.92 52.67
CA VAL A 270 -33.67 -2.37 53.14
C VAL A 270 -33.56 -2.99 54.53
N THR A 271 -32.59 -3.89 54.76
CA THR A 271 -32.38 -4.51 56.07
C THR A 271 -32.07 -3.49 57.17
N LEU A 272 -31.21 -2.49 56.87
CA LEU A 272 -30.86 -1.43 57.83
C LEU A 272 -32.06 -0.56 58.19
N ARG A 273 -32.89 -0.22 57.19
CA ARG A 273 -34.09 0.58 57.40
C ARG A 273 -35.08 -0.14 58.31
N GLU A 274 -35.26 -1.44 58.08
CA GLU A 274 -36.16 -2.25 58.90
C GLU A 274 -35.69 -2.36 60.35
N ARG A 275 -34.38 -2.57 60.57
CA ARG A 275 -33.79 -2.55 61.92
C ARG A 275 -34.02 -1.22 62.64
N SER A 276 -33.82 -0.10 61.95
CA SER A 276 -34.04 1.22 62.54
C SER A 276 -35.51 1.45 62.89
N ARG A 277 -36.44 0.97 62.07
CA ARG A 277 -37.88 1.06 62.34
C ARG A 277 -38.27 0.24 63.58
N LEU A 278 -37.78 -0.99 63.67
CA LEU A 278 -38.04 -1.86 64.82
C LEU A 278 -37.48 -1.29 66.11
N ALA A 279 -36.26 -0.74 66.08
CA ALA A 279 -35.67 -0.09 67.25
C ALA A 279 -36.50 1.10 67.75
N ALA A 280 -37.01 1.93 66.83
CA ALA A 280 -37.88 3.05 67.17
C ALA A 280 -39.20 2.58 67.81
N ASN A 281 -39.89 1.61 67.19
CA ASN A 281 -41.13 1.06 67.74
C ASN A 281 -40.92 0.42 69.13
N LEU A 282 -39.81 -0.29 69.32
CA LEU A 282 -39.47 -0.89 70.60
C LEU A 282 -39.27 0.19 71.68
N HIS A 283 -38.50 1.22 71.35
CA HIS A 283 -38.22 2.31 72.25
C HIS A 283 -39.49 3.05 72.68
N ASP A 284 -40.40 3.33 71.74
CA ASP A 284 -41.66 4.01 72.01
C ASP A 284 -42.57 3.20 72.93
N THR A 285 -42.74 1.91 72.66
CA THR A 285 -43.57 1.01 73.49
C THR A 285 -42.97 0.81 74.89
N LEU A 286 -41.64 0.66 75.00
CA LEU A 286 -40.97 0.51 76.29
C LEU A 286 -41.07 1.78 77.15
N LEU A 287 -40.85 2.96 76.56
CA LEU A 287 -41.01 4.22 77.28
C LEU A 287 -42.45 4.41 77.77
N GLN A 288 -43.43 4.09 76.93
CA GLN A 288 -44.84 4.22 77.28
C GLN A 288 -45.23 3.29 78.43
N THR A 289 -44.84 2.01 78.36
CA THR A 289 -45.14 1.02 79.40
C THR A 289 -44.44 1.34 80.71
N LEU A 290 -43.15 1.69 80.68
CA LEU A 290 -42.38 2.10 81.87
C LEU A 290 -42.94 3.37 82.51
N GLY A 291 -43.32 4.38 81.70
CA GLY A 291 -43.98 5.59 82.19
C GLY A 291 -45.29 5.27 82.90
N GLY A 292 -46.12 4.41 82.33
CA GLY A 292 -47.36 3.95 82.94
C GLY A 292 -47.17 3.18 84.25
N ILE A 293 -46.15 2.31 84.33
CA ILE A 293 -45.75 1.62 85.57
C ILE A 293 -45.34 2.64 86.63
N GLY A 294 -44.51 3.64 86.26
CA GLY A 294 -44.07 4.71 87.15
C GLY A 294 -45.25 5.51 87.74
N PHE A 295 -46.25 5.85 86.93
CA PHE A 295 -47.46 6.53 87.41
C PHE A 295 -48.27 5.69 88.40
N GLN A 296 -48.44 4.38 88.15
CA GLN A 296 -49.17 3.50 89.07
C GLN A 296 -48.44 3.34 90.40
N LEU A 297 -47.10 3.21 90.38
CA LEU A 297 -46.29 3.15 91.59
C LEU A 297 -46.31 4.46 92.39
N ALA A 298 -46.26 5.61 91.71
CA ALA A 298 -46.38 6.92 92.35
C ALA A 298 -47.77 7.13 92.99
N ALA A 299 -48.83 6.59 92.39
CA ALA A 299 -50.18 6.61 92.96
C ALA A 299 -50.26 5.77 94.25
N CYS A 300 -49.58 4.62 94.31
CA CYS A 300 -49.47 3.81 95.53
C CYS A 300 -48.77 4.56 96.67
N GLN A 301 -47.70 5.31 96.37
CA GLN A 301 -46.91 6.04 97.38
C GLN A 301 -47.68 7.19 98.06
N LYS A 302 -48.68 7.78 97.39
CA LYS A 302 -49.49 8.87 97.97
C LYS A 302 -50.46 8.44 99.07
N GLY A 303 -50.68 7.13 99.24
CA GLY A 303 -51.49 6.55 100.34
C GLY A 303 -53.00 6.69 100.17
N GLY A 304 -53.74 5.58 100.36
CA GLY A 304 -55.21 5.52 100.28
C GLY A 304 -55.73 4.08 100.17
N ALA A 305 -57.06 3.89 100.26
CA ALA A 305 -57.71 2.56 100.21
C ALA A 305 -57.54 1.80 98.87
N SER A 306 -56.92 2.42 97.85
CA SER A 306 -56.74 1.87 96.49
C SER A 306 -55.31 1.42 96.15
N ALA A 307 -54.40 1.32 97.13
CA ALA A 307 -53.01 0.92 96.88
C ALA A 307 -52.84 -0.51 96.32
N ARG A 308 -53.67 -1.48 96.75
CA ARG A 308 -53.64 -2.86 96.24
C ARG A 308 -54.02 -2.96 94.74
N PRO A 309 -55.17 -2.39 94.30
CA PRO A 309 -55.53 -2.37 92.88
C PRO A 309 -54.48 -1.72 91.97
N GLN A 310 -53.84 -0.63 92.43
CA GLN A 310 -52.80 0.07 91.66
C GLN A 310 -51.51 -0.75 91.53
N LEU A 311 -51.13 -1.48 92.59
CA LEU A 311 -50.00 -2.42 92.54
C LEU A 311 -50.27 -3.58 91.58
N ASP A 312 -51.50 -4.09 91.54
CA ASP A 312 -51.90 -5.16 90.61
C ASP A 312 -51.89 -4.69 89.15
N VAL A 313 -52.30 -3.44 88.87
CA VAL A 313 -52.17 -2.83 87.54
C VAL A 313 -50.70 -2.69 87.16
N ALA A 314 -49.85 -2.15 88.04
CA ALA A 314 -48.41 -2.04 87.80
C ALA A 314 -47.78 -3.41 87.52
N ARG A 315 -48.14 -4.45 88.29
CA ARG A 315 -47.66 -5.82 88.08
C ARG A 315 -48.10 -6.39 86.73
N ARG A 316 -49.36 -6.16 86.32
CA ARG A 316 -49.83 -6.55 84.98
C ARG A 316 -49.08 -5.82 83.87
N MET A 317 -48.81 -4.52 84.03
CA MET A 317 -48.06 -3.73 83.05
C MET A 317 -46.60 -4.19 82.93
N VAL A 318 -45.96 -4.58 84.03
CA VAL A 318 -44.60 -5.15 84.02
C VAL A 318 -44.56 -6.49 83.29
N ASN A 319 -45.53 -7.38 83.56
CA ASN A 319 -45.62 -8.66 82.85
C ASN A 319 -45.84 -8.43 81.35
N HIS A 320 -46.76 -7.53 80.99
CA HIS A 320 -47.01 -7.17 79.60
C HIS A 320 -45.77 -6.58 78.92
N ALA A 321 -45.04 -5.67 79.56
CA ALA A 321 -43.78 -5.12 79.03
C ALA A 321 -42.70 -6.20 78.86
N SER A 322 -42.65 -7.19 79.77
CA SER A 322 -41.69 -8.30 79.69
C SER A 322 -42.00 -9.24 78.53
N ASP A 323 -43.28 -9.53 78.29
CA ASP A 323 -43.71 -10.38 77.17
C ASP A 323 -43.54 -9.65 75.82
N GLU A 324 -43.84 -8.35 75.77
CA GLU A 324 -43.63 -7.52 74.58
C GLU A 324 -42.15 -7.39 74.21
N LEU A 325 -41.27 -7.22 75.21
CA LEU A 325 -39.82 -7.20 75.01
C LEU A 325 -39.31 -8.56 74.51
N ARG A 326 -39.81 -9.67 75.07
CA ARG A 326 -39.45 -11.02 74.63
C ARG A 326 -39.86 -11.27 73.18
N ASN A 327 -41.09 -10.90 72.82
CA ASN A 327 -41.59 -11.02 71.45
C ASN A 327 -40.78 -10.15 70.48
N SER A 328 -40.51 -8.90 70.84
CA SER A 328 -39.72 -7.97 70.00
C SER A 328 -38.27 -8.44 69.79
N VAL A 329 -37.61 -8.94 70.85
CA VAL A 329 -36.27 -9.54 70.75
C VAL A 329 -36.29 -10.80 69.91
N TRP A 330 -37.36 -11.59 69.99
CA TRP A 330 -37.54 -12.77 69.16
C TRP A 330 -37.69 -12.40 67.67
N THR A 331 -38.51 -11.39 67.34
CA THR A 331 -38.64 -10.85 65.97
C THR A 331 -37.32 -10.28 65.45
N LEU A 332 -36.55 -9.55 66.28
CA LEU A 332 -35.22 -9.07 65.89
C LEU A 332 -34.23 -10.21 65.61
N ARG A 333 -34.34 -11.31 66.35
CA ARG A 333 -33.48 -12.48 66.21
C ARG A 333 -33.88 -13.36 65.02
N SER A 334 -35.16 -13.47 64.69
CA SER A 334 -35.61 -14.15 63.46
C SER A 334 -35.21 -13.35 62.20
N LEU A 335 -35.20 -12.02 62.27
CA LEU A 335 -34.58 -11.16 61.25
C LEU A 335 -33.05 -11.33 61.13
N GLN A 336 -32.34 -11.77 62.18
CA GLN A 336 -30.92 -12.13 62.10
C GLN A 336 -30.67 -13.56 61.60
N ALA A 337 -31.70 -14.42 61.60
CA ALA A 337 -31.62 -15.74 60.98
C ALA A 337 -31.72 -15.68 59.44
N HIS A 338 -31.98 -14.49 58.85
CA HIS A 338 -31.89 -14.22 57.41
C HIS A 338 -30.44 -14.33 56.91
N GLY A 339 -30.00 -15.57 56.74
CA GLY A 339 -28.64 -15.98 56.37
C GLY A 339 -28.31 -17.42 56.78
N GLN A 340 -29.23 -18.12 57.46
CA GLN A 340 -29.18 -19.57 57.66
C GLN A 340 -30.25 -20.24 56.78
N ARG A 341 -29.89 -21.37 56.17
CA ARG A 341 -30.81 -22.19 55.38
C ARG A 341 -32.00 -22.63 56.26
N PHE A 342 -33.19 -22.70 55.66
CA PHE A 342 -34.47 -22.92 56.36
C PHE A 342 -34.48 -24.16 57.28
N GLY A 343 -33.93 -25.28 56.82
CA GLY A 343 -33.87 -26.54 57.59
C GLY A 343 -33.16 -26.41 58.95
N PRO A 344 -31.87 -26.01 58.99
CA PRO A 344 -31.14 -25.79 60.25
C PRO A 344 -31.81 -24.80 61.22
N ALA A 345 -32.47 -23.76 60.70
CA ALA A 345 -33.16 -22.77 61.52
C ALA A 345 -34.40 -23.36 62.21
N LEU A 346 -35.17 -24.20 61.51
CA LEU A 346 -36.35 -24.89 62.04
C LEU A 346 -35.97 -25.89 63.14
N GLU A 347 -34.93 -26.70 62.94
CA GLU A 347 -34.44 -27.66 63.94
C GLU A 347 -33.99 -26.95 65.23
N ALA A 348 -33.25 -25.85 65.12
CA ALA A 348 -32.81 -25.06 66.28
C ALA A 348 -33.98 -24.44 67.06
N MET A 349 -35.10 -24.15 66.40
CA MET A 349 -36.32 -23.64 67.04
C MET A 349 -37.03 -24.72 67.86
N ILE A 350 -37.17 -25.92 67.29
CA ILE A 350 -37.84 -27.06 67.93
C ILE A 350 -37.09 -27.50 69.18
N GLU A 351 -35.76 -27.54 69.14
CA GLU A 351 -34.99 -27.93 70.34
C GLU A 351 -35.09 -26.91 71.47
N ARG A 352 -35.32 -25.62 71.17
CA ARG A 352 -35.61 -24.63 72.22
C ARG A 352 -37.01 -24.78 72.79
N ALA A 353 -38.00 -25.12 71.97
CA ALA A 353 -39.38 -25.30 72.42
C ALA A 353 -39.51 -26.49 73.39
N ARG A 354 -38.73 -27.56 73.19
CA ARG A 354 -38.66 -28.70 74.12
C ARG A 354 -38.16 -28.32 75.52
N GLY A 355 -37.47 -27.19 75.67
CA GLY A 355 -36.98 -26.72 76.97
C GLY A 355 -38.01 -25.99 77.84
N ILE A 356 -39.20 -25.66 77.32
CA ILE A 356 -40.15 -24.73 77.96
C ILE A 356 -41.42 -25.45 78.48
N GLY A 357 -41.65 -26.72 78.16
CA GLY A 357 -42.77 -27.50 78.70
C GLY A 357 -42.74 -29.00 78.39
N ASP A 358 -43.69 -29.76 78.94
CA ASP A 358 -43.81 -31.23 78.82
C ASP A 358 -44.32 -31.73 77.45
N ALA A 359 -44.49 -30.84 76.46
CA ALA A 359 -44.98 -31.21 75.14
C ALA A 359 -43.85 -31.76 74.26
N VAL A 360 -43.96 -33.02 73.84
CA VAL A 360 -43.02 -33.66 72.91
C VAL A 360 -43.34 -33.21 71.48
N VAL A 361 -42.49 -32.34 70.93
CA VAL A 361 -42.59 -31.88 69.53
C VAL A 361 -41.61 -32.65 68.65
N THR A 362 -42.14 -33.41 67.69
CA THR A 362 -41.39 -34.08 66.62
C THR A 362 -41.57 -33.34 65.30
N CYS A 363 -40.48 -33.16 64.56
CA CYS A 363 -40.49 -32.54 63.24
C CYS A 363 -39.90 -33.51 62.22
N ARG A 364 -40.52 -33.55 61.04
CA ARG A 364 -40.07 -34.32 59.89
C ARG A 364 -40.13 -33.41 58.68
N ILE A 365 -38.98 -33.22 58.05
CA ILE A 365 -38.83 -32.40 56.83
C ILE A 365 -38.84 -33.37 55.64
N GLU A 366 -39.79 -33.21 54.73
CA GLU A 366 -39.86 -33.97 53.47
C GLU A 366 -39.89 -33.00 52.28
N GLY A 367 -38.87 -33.11 51.41
CA GLY A 367 -38.64 -32.21 50.28
C GLY A 367 -37.31 -31.47 50.36
N ASP A 368 -36.88 -30.91 49.22
CA ASP A 368 -35.71 -30.04 49.15
C ASP A 368 -36.14 -28.58 49.34
N PHE A 369 -35.61 -27.94 50.37
CA PHE A 369 -35.95 -26.56 50.75
C PHE A 369 -34.80 -25.59 50.49
N GLU A 370 -33.82 -25.97 49.64
CA GLU A 370 -32.71 -25.09 49.26
C GLU A 370 -33.16 -23.83 48.48
N ASP A 371 -34.33 -23.86 47.83
CA ASP A 371 -34.86 -22.76 47.02
C ASP A 371 -35.89 -21.87 47.74
N VAL A 372 -36.17 -22.12 49.03
CA VAL A 372 -37.07 -21.24 49.78
C VAL A 372 -36.35 -19.94 50.07
N SER A 373 -36.77 -18.87 49.37
CA SER A 373 -36.32 -17.50 49.62
C SER A 373 -36.24 -17.23 51.13
N GLU A 374 -35.10 -16.71 51.59
CA GLU A 374 -34.84 -16.46 53.01
C GLU A 374 -35.97 -15.65 53.69
N PHE A 375 -36.60 -14.76 52.93
CA PHE A 375 -37.77 -13.99 53.35
C PHE A 375 -39.02 -14.85 53.61
N VAL A 376 -39.26 -15.85 52.77
CA VAL A 376 -40.40 -16.78 52.91
C VAL A 376 -40.13 -17.76 54.06
N GLY A 377 -38.90 -18.28 54.16
CA GLY A 377 -38.50 -19.17 55.23
C GLY A 377 -38.56 -18.51 56.61
N GLY A 378 -38.12 -17.25 56.72
CA GLY A 378 -38.20 -16.48 57.95
C GLY A 378 -39.64 -16.20 58.40
N ASN A 379 -40.55 -15.91 57.46
CA ASN A 379 -41.97 -15.66 57.78
C ASN A 379 -42.75 -16.93 58.16
N LEU A 380 -42.35 -18.11 57.67
CA LEU A 380 -42.98 -19.38 58.04
C LEU A 380 -42.57 -19.86 59.45
N LEU A 381 -41.48 -19.32 60.00
CA LEU A 381 -40.96 -19.63 61.33
C LEU A 381 -41.40 -18.61 62.39
N LEU A 382 -41.97 -17.47 61.97
CA LEU A 382 -42.64 -16.47 62.83
C LEU A 382 -44.00 -17.01 63.31
#